data_AF-A0A9E3W970-F1
#
_entry.id   AF-A0A9E3W970-F1
#
_cell.length_a   1.000
_cell.length_b   1.000
_cell.length_c   1.000
_cell.angle_alpha   90.00
_cell.angle_beta   90.00
_cell.angle_gamma   90.00
#
_symmetry.space_group_name_H-M   'P 1'
#
loop_
_entity.id
_entity.type
_entity.pdbx_description
1 polymer ?
#
loop_
_entity_poly.entity_id
_entity_poly.type
_entity_poly.pdbx_seq_one_letter_code
_entity_poly.pdbx_strand_id
1 'polypeptide(L)'
;ATWAAVRAERAFLAGLGGGCAVPIAAYAQVEGTRLRLRGRIVSVDGRTQVEVSGMTDYGGQFASDGKAAHALGADLARQALDQGAGALLAALE
;
A
#
# COMPACT_ATOMS: atom_id res chain seq x y z
N ALA A 1 -6.95 6.13 14.81
CA ALA A 1 -7.04 5.04 13.80
C ALA A 1 -6.91 5.53 12.35
N THR A 2 -7.81 6.39 11.84
CA THR A 2 -7.85 6.81 10.41
C THR A 2 -6.52 7.36 9.88
N TRP A 3 -5.85 8.23 10.65
CA TRP A 3 -4.59 8.82 10.21
C TRP A 3 -3.49 7.79 9.91
N ALA A 4 -3.36 6.75 10.75
CA ALA A 4 -2.36 5.70 10.54
C ALA A 4 -2.69 4.86 9.30
N ALA A 5 -3.97 4.51 9.10
CA ALA A 5 -4.42 3.80 7.92
C ALA A 5 -4.11 4.58 6.63
N VAL A 6 -4.54 5.84 6.56
CA VAL A 6 -4.29 6.71 5.40
C VAL A 6 -2.79 6.91 5.18
N ARG A 7 -1.98 7.00 6.24
CA ARG A 7 -0.53 7.14 6.10
C ARG A 7 0.11 5.91 5.47
N ALA A 8 -0.34 4.70 5.79
CA ALA A 8 0.13 3.47 5.16
C ALA A 8 -0.33 3.39 3.69
N GLU A 9 -1.60 3.69 3.41
CA GLU A 9 -2.14 3.71 2.04
C GLU A 9 -1.38 4.69 1.15
N ARG A 10 -1.14 5.92 1.63
CA ARG A 10 -0.40 6.94 0.88
C ARG A 10 1.06 6.57 0.66
N ALA A 11 1.72 5.95 1.64
CA ALA A 11 3.09 5.48 1.49
C ALA A 11 3.20 4.37 0.44
N PHE A 12 2.22 3.46 0.40
CA PHE A 12 2.12 2.43 -0.63
C PHE A 12 1.93 3.02 -2.03
N LEU A 13 0.97 3.93 -2.19
CA LEU A 13 0.72 4.60 -3.48
C LEU A 13 1.94 5.40 -3.96
N ALA A 14 2.60 6.12 -3.05
CA ALA A 14 3.80 6.89 -3.37
C ALA A 14 4.97 6.00 -3.80
N GLY A 15 5.15 4.83 -3.16
CA GLY A 15 6.21 3.87 -3.51
C GLY A 15 6.03 3.24 -4.91
N LEU A 16 4.81 3.23 -5.44
CA LEU A 16 4.49 2.72 -6.78
C LEU A 16 4.48 3.81 -7.87
N GLY A 17 4.75 5.08 -7.52
CA GLY A 17 4.73 6.17 -8.48
C GLY A 17 3.34 6.48 -9.06
N GLY A 18 2.26 6.15 -8.35
CA GLY A 18 0.89 6.27 -8.85
C GLY A 18 0.46 7.72 -9.09
N GLY A 19 0.19 8.07 -10.36
CA GLY A 19 -0.57 9.28 -10.75
C GLY A 19 -2.09 9.09 -10.61
N CYS A 20 -2.87 10.13 -10.93
CA CYS A 20 -4.33 10.13 -10.75
C CYS A 20 -5.11 9.03 -11.49
N ALA A 21 -4.53 8.39 -12.50
CA ALA A 21 -5.22 7.44 -13.39
C ALA A 21 -4.68 6.00 -13.33
N VAL A 22 -3.90 5.67 -12.31
CA VAL A 22 -3.25 4.36 -12.21
C VAL A 22 -4.15 3.36 -11.45
N PRO A 23 -4.40 2.14 -11.97
CA PRO A 23 -5.26 1.11 -11.38
C PRO A 23 -4.62 0.44 -10.15
N ILE A 24 -4.41 1.22 -9.09
CA ILE A 24 -3.88 0.78 -7.80
C ILE A 24 -4.95 0.95 -6.73
N ALA A 25 -5.18 -0.10 -5.94
CA ALA A 25 -5.99 -0.05 -4.74
C ALA A 25 -5.10 -0.24 -3.50
N ALA A 26 -5.37 0.55 -2.46
CA ALA A 26 -4.72 0.44 -1.16
C ALA A 26 -5.79 0.58 -0.08
N TYR A 27 -5.85 -0.35 0.86
CA TYR A 27 -6.81 -0.30 1.96
C TYR A 27 -6.17 -0.78 3.26
N ALA A 28 -6.11 0.13 4.23
CA ALA A 28 -5.57 -0.12 5.54
C ALA A 28 -6.64 -0.08 6.64
N GLN A 29 -6.47 -0.95 7.62
CA GLN A 29 -7.39 -1.09 8.75
C GLN A 29 -6.60 -1.28 10.04
N VAL A 30 -7.04 -0.59 11.09
CA VAL A 30 -6.53 -0.76 12.44
C VAL A 30 -7.30 -1.90 13.12
N GLU A 31 -6.58 -2.92 13.56
CA GLU A 31 -7.07 -4.08 14.30
C GLU A 31 -6.40 -4.08 15.69
N GLY A 32 -7.02 -3.40 16.67
CA GLY A 32 -6.45 -3.23 18.01
C GLY A 32 -5.16 -2.39 18.00
N THR A 33 -4.02 -3.02 18.29
CA THR A 33 -2.69 -2.38 18.27
C THR A 33 -1.95 -2.57 16.95
N ARG A 34 -2.58 -3.25 15.98
CA ARG A 34 -2.00 -3.57 14.68
C ARG A 34 -2.63 -2.77 13.56
N LEU A 35 -1.83 -2.51 12.54
CA LEU A 35 -2.27 -1.93 11.28
C LEU A 35 -2.09 -2.98 10.20
N ARG A 36 -3.18 -3.34 9.53
CA ARG A 36 -3.18 -4.15 8.31
C ARG A 36 -3.22 -3.24 7.11
N LEU A 37 -2.48 -3.56 6.06
CA LEU A 37 -2.61 -2.95 4.73
C LEU A 37 -2.77 -4.05 3.68
N ARG A 38 -3.69 -3.84 2.75
CA ARG A 38 -3.88 -4.64 1.53
C ARG A 38 -3.67 -3.73 0.33
N GLY A 39 -2.87 -4.18 -0.63
CA GLY A 39 -2.58 -3.49 -1.87
C GLY A 39 -2.88 -4.38 -3.07
N ARG A 40 -3.42 -3.80 -4.14
CA ARG A 40 -3.62 -4.49 -5.42
C ARG A 40 -3.24 -3.55 -6.56
N ILE A 41 -2.51 -4.08 -7.54
CA ILE A 41 -2.18 -3.43 -8.80
C ILE A 41 -2.77 -4.29 -9.90
N VAL A 42 -3.51 -3.69 -10.84
CA VAL A 42 -4.20 -4.42 -11.90
C VAL A 42 -3.79 -3.85 -13.25
N SER A 43 -3.65 -4.68 -14.29
CA SER A 43 -3.51 -4.16 -15.66
C SER A 43 -4.76 -3.40 -16.10
N VAL A 44 -4.62 -2.50 -17.08
CA VAL A 44 -5.74 -1.72 -17.65
C VAL A 44 -6.88 -2.60 -18.14
N ASP A 45 -6.54 -3.74 -18.73
CA ASP A 45 -7.51 -4.71 -19.24
C ASP A 45 -8.10 -5.63 -18.17
N GLY A 46 -7.66 -5.50 -16.91
CA GLY A 46 -8.14 -6.28 -15.77
C GLY A 46 -7.64 -7.72 -15.69
N ARG A 47 -6.80 -8.18 -16.63
CA ARG A 47 -6.45 -9.61 -16.78
C ARG A 47 -5.33 -10.08 -15.87
N THR A 48 -4.44 -9.17 -15.48
CA THR A 48 -3.28 -9.47 -14.66
C THR A 48 -3.29 -8.58 -13.44
N GLN A 49 -2.85 -9.13 -12.31
CA GLN A 49 -2.80 -8.39 -11.05
C GLN A 49 -1.64 -8.85 -10.17
N VAL A 50 -1.18 -7.93 -9.34
CA VAL A 50 -0.27 -8.17 -8.21
C VAL A 50 -1.00 -7.80 -6.93
N GLU A 51 -0.98 -8.70 -5.94
CA GLU A 51 -1.60 -8.48 -4.64
C GLU A 51 -0.57 -8.62 -3.53
N VAL A 52 -0.59 -7.67 -2.60
CA VAL A 52 0.27 -7.66 -1.44
C VAL A 52 -0.55 -7.38 -0.19
N SER A 53 -0.16 -7.99 0.93
CA SER A 53 -0.76 -7.67 2.22
C SER A 53 0.25 -7.84 3.33
N GLY A 54 0.10 -7.04 4.37
CA GLY A 54 1.00 -7.07 5.52
C GLY A 54 0.35 -6.48 6.75
N MET A 55 0.99 -6.72 7.88
CA MET A 55 0.63 -6.11 9.16
C MET A 55 1.87 -5.63 9.87
N THR A 56 1.71 -4.57 10.64
CA THR A 56 2.70 -4.14 11.64
C THR A 56 2.00 -3.85 12.95
N ASP A 57 2.68 -4.11 14.06
CA ASP A 57 2.33 -3.44 15.30
C ASP A 57 2.59 -1.94 15.09
N TYR A 58 1.59 -1.11 15.39
CA TYR A 58 1.70 0.34 15.20
C TYR A 58 1.57 1.11 16.51
N GLY A 59 1.29 0.44 17.64
CA GLY A 59 1.22 1.06 18.97
C GLY A 59 -0.17 1.55 19.39
N GLY A 60 -1.20 1.26 18.60
CA GLY A 60 -2.60 1.60 18.92
C GLY A 60 -2.94 3.08 18.70
N GLN A 61 -4.07 3.53 19.25
CA GLN A 61 -4.66 4.86 19.00
C GLN A 61 -3.69 6.03 19.25
N PHE A 62 -2.69 5.86 20.11
CA PHE A 62 -1.74 6.89 20.56
C PHE A 62 -0.38 6.84 19.87
N ALA A 63 -0.23 6.03 18.83
CA ALA A 63 0.97 6.00 18.01
C ALA A 63 1.22 7.36 17.35
N SER A 64 2.25 8.08 17.79
CA SER A 64 2.34 9.53 17.58
C SER A 64 3.09 9.97 16.32
N ASP A 65 3.98 9.14 15.75
CA ASP A 65 4.84 9.57 14.64
C ASP A 65 4.51 8.94 13.27
N GLY A 66 3.68 7.89 13.26
CA GLY A 66 3.23 7.21 12.03
C GLY A 66 4.34 6.53 11.24
N LYS A 67 5.53 6.32 11.84
CA LYS A 67 6.65 5.66 11.16
C LYS A 67 6.33 4.23 10.78
N ALA A 68 5.74 3.45 11.70
CA ALA A 68 5.34 2.07 11.44
C ALA A 68 4.33 1.97 10.28
N ALA A 69 3.34 2.87 10.25
CA ALA A 69 2.36 2.93 9.18
C ALA A 69 3.02 3.25 7.82
N HIS A 70 3.89 4.26 7.80
CA HIS A 70 4.62 4.63 6.59
C HIS A 70 5.53 3.50 6.09
N ALA A 71 6.29 2.87 7.00
CA ALA A 71 7.18 1.76 6.68
C ALA A 71 6.40 0.58 6.08
N LEU A 72 5.28 0.19 6.69
CA LEU A 72 4.42 -0.86 6.15
C LEU A 72 3.98 -0.57 4.70
N GLY A 73 3.56 0.67 4.41
CA GLY A 73 3.18 1.07 3.06
C GLY A 73 4.34 1.00 2.06
N ALA A 74 5.50 1.56 2.43
CA ALA A 74 6.70 1.54 1.60
C ALA A 74 7.22 0.12 1.33
N ASP A 75 7.19 -0.75 2.35
CA ASP A 75 7.61 -2.15 2.21
C ASP A 75 6.68 -2.94 1.31
N LEU A 76 5.36 -2.78 1.42
CA LEU A 76 4.43 -3.47 0.52
C LEU A 76 4.53 -2.94 -0.91
N ALA A 77 4.85 -1.66 -1.12
CA ALA A 77 5.10 -1.13 -2.47
C ALA A 77 6.33 -1.78 -3.10
N ARG A 78 7.43 -1.89 -2.34
CA ARG A 78 8.65 -2.60 -2.77
C ARG A 78 8.36 -4.07 -3.09
N GLN A 79 7.62 -4.77 -2.21
CA GLN A 79 7.21 -6.15 -2.46
C GLN A 79 6.38 -6.30 -3.74
N ALA A 80 5.48 -5.36 -4.02
CA ALA A 80 4.70 -5.39 -5.25
C ALA A 80 5.59 -5.19 -6.49
N LEU A 81 6.57 -4.28 -6.42
CA LEU A 81 7.56 -4.10 -7.50
C LEU A 81 8.41 -5.36 -7.72
N ASP A 82 8.86 -6.00 -6.65
CA ASP A 82 9.62 -7.25 -6.69
C ASP A 82 8.78 -8.40 -7.33
N GLN A 83 7.45 -8.34 -7.21
CA GLN A 83 6.50 -9.26 -7.85
C GLN A 83 6.11 -8.86 -9.28
N GLY A 84 6.71 -7.81 -9.84
CA GLY A 84 6.49 -7.39 -11.23
C GLY A 84 5.40 -6.34 -11.42
N ALA A 85 4.92 -5.67 -10.36
CA ALA A 85 3.94 -4.60 -10.49
C ALA A 85 4.42 -3.48 -11.43
N GLY A 86 5.74 -3.23 -11.52
CA GLY A 86 6.31 -2.24 -12.43
C GLY A 86 5.92 -2.46 -13.89
N ALA A 87 5.81 -3.71 -14.35
CA ALA A 87 5.40 -4.00 -15.73
C ALA A 87 3.92 -3.64 -16.00
N LEU A 88 3.06 -3.80 -14.99
CA LEU A 88 1.64 -3.42 -15.08
C LEU A 88 1.47 -1.89 -15.11
N LEU A 89 2.37 -1.18 -14.43
CA LEU A 89 2.36 0.27 -14.32
C LEU A 89 2.96 0.95 -15.55
N ALA A 90 4.06 0.42 -16.10
CA ALA A 90 4.70 0.96 -17.30
C ALA A 90 3.83 0.83 -18.56
N ALA A 91 2.89 -0.11 -18.59
CA ALA A 91 1.94 -0.29 -19.70
C ALA A 91 0.90 0.85 -19.83
N LEU A 92 0.97 1.88 -18.97
CA LEU A 92 0.10 3.05 -18.95
C LEU A 92 0.73 4.30 -19.59
N GLU A 93 2.04 4.27 -19.84
CA GLU A 93 2.80 5.32 -20.53
C GLU A 93 2.74 5.14 -22.06
#